data_AF-A0A2N3W2U3-F1
#
_entry.id   AF-A0A2N3W2U3-F1
#
_cell.length_a   1.000
_cell.length_b   1.000
_cell.length_c   1.000
_cell.angle_alpha   90.00
_cell.angle_beta   90.00
_cell.angle_gamma   90.00
#
_symmetry.space_group_name_H-M   'P 1'
#
loop_
_entity.id
_entity.type
_entity.pdbx_description
1 polymer ?
#
loop_
_entity_poly.entity_id
_entity_poly.type
_entity_poly.pdbx_seq_one_letter_code
_entity_poly.pdbx_strand_id
1 'polypeptide(L)' 'MPSPSVAEAPEFTGKALDSLRQPLEAGHVVVARSAGVVRLPARFLMVATCALSVTDRPESRYAA' A
#
# COMPACT_ATOMS: atom_id res chain seq x y z
N MET A 1 -4.32 18.29 12.10
CA MET A 1 -3.42 17.14 12.31
C MET A 1 -3.84 16.02 11.36
N PRO A 2 -3.21 15.83 10.19
CA PRO A 2 -3.28 14.54 9.52
C PRO A 2 -2.26 13.60 10.19
N SER A 3 -2.73 12.42 10.58
CA SER A 3 -1.94 11.28 11.02
C SER A 3 -0.94 10.85 9.94
N PRO A 4 0.18 10.19 10.29
CA PRO A 4 1.15 9.71 9.31
C PRO A 4 0.48 8.62 8.47
N SER A 5 -0.08 9.03 7.33
CA SER A 5 -0.57 8.11 6.31
C SER A 5 0.66 7.38 5.78
N VAL A 6 0.75 6.08 6.04
CA VAL A 6 1.73 5.16 5.44
C VAL A 6 1.84 5.48 3.95
N ALA A 7 2.96 6.11 3.58
CA ALA A 7 3.34 6.41 2.22
C ALA A 7 4.77 5.92 2.06
N GLU A 8 4.89 4.63 1.76
CA GLU A 8 6.17 3.95 1.56
C GLU A 8 6.31 3.45 0.11
N ALA A 9 5.25 3.54 -0.71
CA ALA A 9 5.27 3.45 -2.18
C ALA A 9 4.34 4.54 -2.73
N PRO A 10 4.82 5.76 -2.97
CA PRO A 10 3.99 6.96 -3.18
C PRO A 10 3.10 6.88 -4.43
N GLU A 11 3.45 6.05 -5.41
CA GLU A 11 2.64 5.82 -6.62
C GLU A 11 1.35 5.04 -6.33
N PHE A 12 1.28 4.34 -5.19
CA PHE A 12 0.13 3.52 -4.81
C PHE A 12 -0.42 3.93 -3.45
N THR A 13 -1.74 4.16 -3.40
CA THR A 13 -2.41 4.41 -2.11
C THR A 13 -2.27 3.18 -1.20
N GLY A 14 -2.12 3.38 0.12
CA GLY A 14 -2.06 2.27 1.08
C GLY A 14 -3.25 1.31 0.99
N LYS A 15 -4.44 1.82 0.65
CA LYS A 15 -5.64 1.00 0.43
C LYS A 15 -5.50 0.04 -0.77
N ALA A 16 -4.80 0.46 -1.82
CA ALA A 16 -4.55 -0.39 -2.99
C ALA A 16 -3.62 -1.54 -2.63
N LEU A 17 -2.56 -1.26 -1.86
CA LEU A 17 -1.64 -2.30 -1.36
C LEU A 17 -2.35 -3.27 -0.40
N ASP A 18 -3.21 -2.75 0.48
CA ASP A 18 -4.01 -3.58 1.39
C ASP A 18 -4.96 -4.53 0.63
N SER A 19 -5.57 -4.02 -0.45
CA SER A 19 -6.45 -4.82 -1.32
C SER A 19 -5.74 -5.98 -2.02
N LEU A 20 -4.41 -5.93 -2.17
CA LEU A 20 -3.60 -6.98 -2.80
C LEU A 20 -3.24 -8.13 -1.84
N ARG A 21 -3.42 -7.95 -0.52
CA ARG A 21 -3.13 -9.01 0.46
C ARG A 21 -3.94 -10.28 0.20
N GLN A 22 -5.25 -10.12 0.06
CA GLN A 22 -6.15 -11.25 -0.17
C GLN A 22 -5.85 -12.02 -1.47
N PRO A 23 -5.66 -11.36 -2.63
CA PRO A 23 -5.22 -12.02 -3.84
C PRO A 23 -3.90 -12.79 -3.71
N LEU A 24 -2.92 -12.24 -2.99
CA LEU A 24 -1.64 -12.92 -2.74
C LEU A 24 -1.79 -14.15 -1.85
N GLU A 25 -2.67 -14.08 -0.84
CA GLU A 25 -2.99 -15.20 0.06
C GLU A 25 -3.78 -16.31 -0.66
N ALA A 26 -4.79 -15.93 -1.45
CA ALA A 26 -5.68 -16.87 -2.12
C ALA A 26 -5.15 -17.40 -3.45
N GLY A 27 -4.15 -16.75 -4.04
CA GLY A 27 -3.59 -17.09 -5.36
C GLY A 27 -4.54 -16.84 -6.54
N HIS A 28 -5.67 -16.16 -6.31
CA HIS A 28 -6.64 -15.79 -7.33
C HIS A 28 -7.40 -14.51 -6.93
N VAL A 29 -7.91 -13.79 -7.93
CA VAL A 29 -8.75 -12.61 -7.73
C VAL A 29 -10.11 -12.84 -8.39
N VAL A 30 -11.17 -12.36 -7.74
CA VAL A 30 -12.54 -12.43 -8.28
C VAL A 30 -12.97 -11.04 -8.71
N VAL A 31 -13.35 -10.91 -9.97
CA VAL A 31 -13.81 -9.64 -10.55
C VAL A 31 -15.29 -9.77 -10.89
N ALA A 32 -16.12 -9.00 -10.19
CA ALA A 32 -17.55 -8.89 -10.47
C ALA A 32 -17.84 -7.65 -11.32
N ARG A 33 -18.55 -7.83 -12.44
CA ARG A 33 -19.01 -6.78 -13.36
C ARG A 33 -20.49 -7.01 -13.69
N SER A 34 -21.14 -6.04 -14.32
CA SER A 34 -22.54 -6.15 -14.76
C SER A 34 -22.79 -7.39 -15.63
N ALA A 35 -21.83 -7.74 -16.49
CA ALA A 35 -21.91 -8.91 -17.38
C ALA A 35 -21.60 -10.25 -16.69
N GLY A 36 -21.20 -10.27 -15.42
CA GLY A 36 -20.90 -11.51 -14.68
C GLY A 36 -19.68 -11.43 -13.77
N VAL A 37 -19.29 -12.60 -13.24
CA VAL A 37 -18.19 -12.76 -12.29
C VAL A 37 -17.14 -13.70 -12.86
N VAL A 38 -15.87 -13.28 -12.82
CA VAL A 38 -14.73 -14.06 -13.34
C VAL A 38 -13.68 -14.23 -12.25
N ARG A 39 -13.10 -15.43 -12.16
CA ARG A 39 -11.97 -15.76 -11.27
C ARG A 39 -10.70 -15.82 -12.11
N LEU A 40 -9.69 -15.02 -11.77
CA LEU A 40 -8.41 -14.92 -12.48
C LEU A 40 -7.27 -15.39 -11.57
N PRO A 41 -6.23 -16.05 -12.11
CA PRO A 41 -5.09 -16.45 -11.30
C PRO A 41 -4.28 -15.23 -10.83
N ALA A 42 -3.84 -15.25 -9.57
CA ALA A 42 -3.01 -14.21 -8.95
C ALA A 42 -1.76 -14.85 -8.32
N ARG A 43 -0.99 -15.58 -9.15
CA ARG A 43 0.21 -16.33 -8.74
C ARG A 43 1.46 -15.56 -9.12
N PHE A 44 1.69 -14.42 -8.47
CA PHE A 44 2.86 -13.58 -8.70
C PHE A 44 3.51 -13.19 -7.37
N LEU A 45 4.81 -12.87 -7.41
CA LEU A 45 5.53 -12.34 -6.26
C LEU A 45 5.40 -10.82 -6.25
N MET A 46 4.94 -10.26 -5.12
CA MET A 46 4.98 -8.83 -4.90
C MET A 46 6.35 -8.43 -4.32
N VAL A 47 6.99 -7.44 -4.94
CA VAL A 47 8.20 -6.79 -4.43
C VAL A 47 7.90 -5.30 -4.32
N ALA A 48 8.17 -4.71 -3.16
CA ALA A 48 7.98 -3.29 -2.93
C ALA A 48 9.19 -2.73 -2.17
N THR A 49 9.57 -1.51 -2.50
CA THR A 49 10.50 -0.71 -1.69
C THR A 49 9.66 0.16 -0.77
N CYS A 50 10.03 0.22 0.50
CA CYS A 50 9.42 1.13 1.44
C CYS A 50 10.35 2.35 1.63
N ALA A 51 9.87 3.55 1.33
CA ALA A 51 10.59 4.78 1.64
C ALA A 51 10.53 5.07 3.15
N LEU A 52 11.63 4.86 3.86
CA LEU A 52 11.74 5.26 5.26
C LEU A 52 11.71 6.80 5.33
N SER A 53 10.59 7.37 5.77
CA SER A 53 10.50 8.80 6.04
C SER A 53 10.91 9.08 7.49
N VAL A 54 12.19 9.42 7.70
CA VAL A 54 12.67 9.94 8.99
C VAL A 54 12.09 11.35 9.16
N THR A 55 11.02 11.47 9.94
CA THR A 55 10.57 12.77 10.45
C THR A 55 11.21 12.97 11.82
N ASP A 56 12.47 13.36 11.83
CA ASP A 56 13.05 14.08 12.96
C ASP A 56 13.42 15.49 12.47
N ARG A 57 12.67 16.50 12.90
CA ARG A 57 13.09 17.90 12.78
C ARG A 57 13.64 18.34 14.13
N PRO A 58 14.97 18.36 14.34
CA PRO A 58 15.56 18.95 15.53
C PRO A 58 15.82 20.45 15.30
N GLU A 59 14.77 21.25 15.05
CA GLU A 59 14.91 22.71 14.88
C GLU A 59 14.10 23.47 15.93
N SER A 60 14.47 23.32 17.20
CA SER A 60 13.92 24.18 18.28
C SER A 60 14.78 24.19 19.57
N ARG A 61 16.08 23.85 19.50
CA ARG A 61 16.93 23.75 20.70
C ARG A 61 18.17 24.65 20.73
N TYR A 62 18.33 25.57 19.78
CA TYR A 62 19.47 26.50 19.76
C TYR A 62 19.09 27.98 19.54
N ALA A 63 17.87 28.36 19.93
CA ALA A 63 17.46 29.76 20.04
C ALA A 63 17.28 30.09 21.53
N ALA A 64 18.39 30.35 22.21
CA ALA A 64 18.45 30.92 23.54
C ALA A 64 19.65 31.87 23.60
#